data_AF-A0A132PLF4-F1
#
_entry.id   AF-A0A132PLF4-F1
#
_cell.length_a   1.000
_cell.length_b   1.000
_cell.length_c   1.000
_cell.angle_alpha   90.00
_cell.angle_beta   90.00
_cell.angle_gamma   90.00
#
_symmetry.space_group_name_H-M   'P 1'
#
loop_
_entity.id
_entity.type
_entity.pdbx_description
1 polymer ?
#
loop_
_entity_poly.entity_id
_entity_poly.type
_entity_poly.pdbx_seq_one_letter_code
_entity_poly.pdbx_strand_id
1 'polypeptide(L)'
;MAVGSVTRVGQTVSRYGLVVVLAWIGFGKYVKMESRVLIEHSPLMSWIYQFLSVGTVAAALGTMEIVAAVLIAIRPFWPAVSAYGSALAVVLFVGTLSFLFTTPGIVATYAGPLPVLSGMPGQFLLKDLVLIGVALWTLGDSLEAARRRSSAASRSGPASAVR
;
A
#
# COMPACT_ATOMS: atom_id res chain seq x y z
N MET A 1 26.23 -20.82 -4.29
CA MET A 1 25.01 -21.01 -3.46
C MET A 1 24.46 -19.72 -2.82
N ALA A 2 25.20 -18.61 -2.72
CA ALA A 2 24.76 -17.42 -1.95
C ALA A 2 23.73 -16.50 -2.65
N VAL A 3 23.80 -16.35 -3.98
CA VAL A 3 22.98 -15.36 -4.73
C VAL A 3 21.47 -15.67 -4.66
N GLY A 4 21.08 -16.93 -4.83
CA GLY A 4 19.67 -17.33 -4.81
C GLY A 4 18.99 -17.16 -3.45
N SER A 5 19.74 -17.29 -2.36
CA SER A 5 19.23 -17.10 -1.00
C SER A 5 18.98 -15.62 -0.69
N VAL A 6 19.90 -14.74 -1.07
CA VAL A 6 19.76 -13.29 -0.87
C VAL A 6 18.55 -12.74 -1.61
N THR A 7 18.35 -13.14 -2.88
CA THR A 7 17.17 -12.71 -3.65
C THR A 7 15.87 -13.15 -2.97
N ARG A 8 15.80 -14.40 -2.50
CA ARG A 8 14.59 -14.92 -1.83
C ARG A 8 14.30 -14.20 -0.52
N VAL A 9 15.33 -13.89 0.26
CA VAL A 9 15.18 -13.07 1.48
C VAL A 9 14.69 -11.68 1.12
N GLY A 10 15.30 -11.02 0.15
CA GLY A 10 14.87 -9.69 -0.32
C GLY A 10 13.42 -9.67 -0.78
N GLN A 11 12.99 -10.67 -1.56
CA GLN A 11 11.60 -10.82 -1.99
C GLN A 11 10.63 -10.99 -0.80
N THR A 12 11.02 -11.80 0.19
CA THR A 12 10.22 -12.05 1.39
C THR A 12 10.12 -10.78 2.24
N VAL A 13 11.24 -10.10 2.47
CA VAL A 13 11.32 -8.84 3.21
C VAL A 13 10.52 -7.75 2.50
N SER A 14 10.64 -7.60 1.18
CA SER A 14 9.87 -6.61 0.42
C SER A 14 8.36 -6.85 0.55
N ARG A 15 7.89 -8.10 0.40
CA ARG A 15 6.46 -8.43 0.54
C ARG A 15 5.95 -8.14 1.95
N TYR A 16 6.59 -8.69 2.98
CA TYR A 16 6.06 -8.54 4.34
C TYR A 16 6.37 -7.15 4.92
N GLY A 17 7.42 -6.49 4.46
CA GLY A 17 7.65 -5.06 4.71
C GLY A 17 6.53 -4.21 4.15
N LEU A 18 6.07 -4.47 2.91
CA LEU A 18 4.90 -3.80 2.33
C LEU A 18 3.63 -4.04 3.16
N VAL A 19 3.39 -5.27 3.62
CA VAL A 19 2.26 -5.62 4.50
C VAL A 19 2.33 -4.81 5.80
N VAL A 20 3.48 -4.81 6.48
CA VAL A 20 3.67 -4.07 7.74
C VAL A 20 3.45 -2.59 7.53
N VAL A 21 4.02 -2.01 6.47
CA VAL A 21 3.84 -0.57 6.17
C VAL A 21 2.37 -0.23 5.96
N LEU A 22 1.65 -0.97 5.11
CA LEU A 22 0.22 -0.75 4.83
C LEU A 22 -0.63 -0.90 6.10
N ALA A 23 -0.40 -1.94 6.90
CA ALA A 23 -1.12 -2.16 8.14
C ALA A 23 -0.87 -1.02 9.14
N TRP A 24 0.39 -0.57 9.27
CA TRP A 24 0.77 0.47 10.23
C TRP A 24 0.23 1.85 9.84
N ILE A 25 0.34 2.24 8.56
CA ILE A 25 -0.21 3.53 8.10
C ILE A 25 -1.74 3.54 8.14
N GLY A 26 -2.37 2.40 7.81
CA GLY A 26 -3.83 2.26 7.85
C GLY A 26 -4.37 2.33 9.27
N PHE A 27 -3.77 1.58 10.20
CA PHE A 27 -4.12 1.64 11.62
C PHE A 27 -3.89 3.05 12.20
N GLY A 28 -2.80 3.71 11.81
CA GLY A 28 -2.50 5.08 12.22
C GLY A 28 -3.57 6.10 11.85
N LYS A 29 -4.38 5.86 10.81
CA LYS A 29 -5.50 6.75 10.44
C LYS A 29 -6.67 6.69 11.43
N TYR A 30 -6.87 5.57 12.13
CA TYR A 30 -7.87 5.46 13.20
C TYR A 30 -7.38 6.10 14.49
N VAL A 31 -6.12 5.86 14.88
CA VAL A 31 -5.54 6.45 16.11
C VAL A 31 -5.52 7.98 16.03
N LYS A 32 -5.15 8.55 14.87
CA LYS A 32 -5.18 10.01 14.66
C LYS A 32 -6.61 10.57 14.61
N MET A 33 -7.59 9.74 14.28
CA MET A 33 -9.00 10.10 14.31
C MET A 33 -9.47 10.31 15.76
N GLU A 34 -9.09 9.41 16.66
CA GLU A 34 -9.41 9.51 18.09
C GLU A 34 -8.74 10.73 18.76
N SER A 35 -7.54 11.12 18.33
CA SER A 35 -6.89 12.33 18.84
C SER A 35 -7.57 13.65 18.43
N ARG A 36 -8.44 13.67 17.41
CA ARG A 36 -9.24 14.87 17.08
C ARG A 36 -10.46 15.02 18.00
N VAL A 37 -10.99 13.90 18.50
CA VAL A 37 -12.10 13.87 19.48
C VAL A 37 -11.64 14.37 20.87
N LEU A 38 -10.33 14.35 21.14
CA LEU A 38 -9.73 14.92 22.34
C LEU A 38 -9.34 16.41 22.21
N ILE A 39 -9.57 17.06 21.05
CA ILE A 39 -9.29 18.49 20.79
C ILE A 39 -10.61 19.26 20.55
N GLU A 40 -11.74 18.76 21.06
CA GLU A 40 -13.08 19.35 20.86
C GLU A 40 -13.44 20.55 21.77
N HIS A 41 -12.47 21.26 22.36
CA HIS A 41 -12.75 22.44 23.19
C HIS A 41 -12.42 23.80 22.55
N SER A 42 -12.29 23.91 21.21
CA SER A 42 -12.10 25.22 20.54
C SER A 42 -13.26 25.59 19.59
N PRO A 43 -14.05 26.65 19.89
CA PRO A 43 -15.28 27.02 19.16
C PRO A 43 -15.13 27.47 17.68
N LEU A 44 -13.93 27.47 17.12
CA LEU A 44 -13.60 28.21 15.88
C LEU A 44 -13.53 27.34 14.61
N MET A 45 -13.93 26.06 14.67
CA MET A 45 -13.82 25.09 13.56
C MET A 45 -15.12 24.33 13.25
N SER A 46 -16.28 24.99 13.35
CA SER A 46 -17.59 24.36 13.06
C SER A 46 -17.95 24.31 11.55
N TRP A 47 -17.33 25.13 10.72
CA TRP A 47 -17.75 25.32 9.32
C TRP A 47 -17.11 24.35 8.30
N ILE A 48 -16.02 23.67 8.67
CA ILE A 48 -15.24 22.80 7.75
C ILE A 48 -15.76 21.34 7.65
N TYR A 49 -16.73 20.98 8.49
CA TYR A 49 -17.34 19.63 8.54
C TYR A 49 -18.51 19.40 7.56
N GLN A 50 -18.78 20.34 6.66
CA GLN A 50 -20.06 20.40 5.94
C GLN A 50 -20.17 19.59 4.63
N PHE A 51 -19.14 18.88 4.14
CA PHE A 51 -19.26 18.18 2.84
C PHE A 51 -18.88 16.69 2.81
N LEU A 52 -17.95 16.23 3.65
CA LEU A 52 -17.68 14.82 4.00
C LEU A 52 -16.57 14.92 5.04
N SER A 53 -16.72 14.32 6.23
CA SER A 53 -15.72 14.56 7.26
C SER A 53 -14.35 14.06 6.77
N VAL A 54 -13.31 14.89 6.87
CA VAL A 54 -11.92 14.51 6.57
C VAL A 54 -11.54 13.21 7.29
N GLY A 55 -12.16 13.01 8.47
CA GLY A 55 -12.19 11.74 9.17
C GLY A 55 -12.69 10.60 8.28
N THR A 56 -13.95 10.60 7.84
CA THR A 56 -14.54 9.50 7.07
C THR A 56 -13.67 9.07 5.88
N VAL A 57 -13.09 10.03 5.15
CA VAL A 57 -12.16 9.74 4.04
C VAL A 57 -10.87 9.08 4.56
N ALA A 58 -10.29 9.60 5.64
CA ALA A 58 -9.13 8.99 6.27
C ALA A 58 -9.41 7.57 6.80
N ALA A 59 -10.56 7.33 7.43
CA ALA A 59 -10.95 6.00 7.88
C ALA A 59 -11.17 5.05 6.70
N ALA A 60 -11.84 5.48 5.62
CA ALA A 60 -12.02 4.65 4.43
C ALA A 60 -10.68 4.27 3.79
N LEU A 61 -9.75 5.22 3.66
CA LEU A 61 -8.39 4.95 3.18
C LEU A 61 -7.63 4.02 4.14
N GLY A 62 -7.80 4.20 5.45
CA GLY A 62 -7.22 3.32 6.46
C GLY A 62 -7.73 1.89 6.36
N THR A 63 -9.04 1.70 6.17
CA THR A 63 -9.65 0.40 5.92
C THR A 63 -9.03 -0.23 4.67
N MET A 64 -8.94 0.52 3.57
CA MET A 64 -8.40 0.02 2.31
C MET A 64 -6.94 -0.40 2.43
N GLU A 65 -6.12 0.35 3.17
CA GLU A 65 -4.71 0.00 3.44
C GLU A 65 -4.59 -1.30 4.25
N ILE A 66 -5.40 -1.47 5.30
CA ILE A 66 -5.42 -2.70 6.11
C ILE A 66 -5.91 -3.89 5.28
N VAL A 67 -6.97 -3.71 4.48
CA VAL A 67 -7.48 -4.74 3.58
C VAL A 67 -6.39 -5.14 2.56
N ALA A 68 -5.71 -4.17 1.95
CA ALA A 68 -4.60 -4.44 1.04
C ALA A 68 -3.49 -5.24 1.74
N ALA A 69 -3.12 -4.88 2.97
CA ALA A 69 -2.11 -5.60 3.75
C ALA A 69 -2.47 -7.07 3.97
N VAL A 70 -3.70 -7.34 4.43
CA VAL A 70 -4.20 -8.71 4.67
C VAL A 70 -4.21 -9.53 3.39
N LEU A 71 -4.72 -8.94 2.30
CA LEU A 71 -4.77 -9.59 1.00
C LEU A 71 -3.37 -9.92 0.48
N ILE A 72 -2.39 -9.02 0.61
CA ILE A 72 -1.00 -9.30 0.20
C ILE A 72 -0.36 -10.39 1.06
N ALA A 73 -0.65 -10.42 2.36
CA ALA A 73 -0.09 -11.41 3.29
C ALA A 73 -0.53 -12.84 2.99
N ILE A 74 -1.75 -13.05 2.49
CA ILE A 74 -2.32 -14.39 2.25
C ILE A 74 -1.74 -15.10 1.00
N ARG A 75 -0.81 -14.46 0.28
CA ARG A 75 -0.15 -14.97 -0.93
C ARG A 75 0.36 -16.43 -0.87
N PRO A 76 0.91 -16.96 0.23
CA PRO A 76 1.31 -18.37 0.30
C PRO A 76 0.13 -19.33 0.13
N PHE A 77 -1.07 -18.93 0.56
CA PHE A 77 -2.27 -19.76 0.52
C PHE A 77 -3.13 -19.46 -0.69
N TRP A 78 -3.37 -18.19 -1.03
CA TRP A 78 -4.24 -17.77 -2.14
C TRP A 78 -3.58 -16.67 -2.99
N PRO A 79 -2.74 -17.04 -3.98
CA PRO A 79 -2.02 -16.07 -4.81
C PRO A 79 -2.92 -15.20 -5.69
N ALA A 80 -4.05 -15.72 -6.17
CA ALA A 80 -5.01 -14.92 -6.93
C ALA A 80 -5.60 -13.79 -6.07
N VAL A 81 -5.91 -14.07 -4.79
CA VAL A 81 -6.44 -13.09 -3.84
C VAL A 81 -5.40 -12.01 -3.52
N SER A 82 -4.14 -12.41 -3.34
CA SER A 82 -3.02 -11.48 -3.13
C SER A 82 -2.77 -10.52 -4.30
N ALA A 83 -3.11 -10.92 -5.53
CA ALA A 83 -3.01 -10.02 -6.67
C ALA A 83 -3.93 -8.81 -6.51
N TYR A 84 -5.18 -9.00 -6.04
CA TYR A 84 -6.10 -7.89 -5.80
C TYR A 84 -5.58 -6.95 -4.70
N GLY A 85 -5.04 -7.49 -3.61
CA GLY A 85 -4.41 -6.68 -2.56
C GLY A 85 -3.23 -5.85 -3.07
N SER A 86 -2.39 -6.45 -3.91
CA SER A 86 -1.24 -5.77 -4.52
C SER A 86 -1.68 -4.66 -5.50
N ALA A 87 -2.71 -4.92 -6.30
CA ALA A 87 -3.28 -3.92 -7.21
C ALA A 87 -3.91 -2.74 -6.44
N LEU A 88 -4.62 -3.03 -5.35
CA LEU A 88 -5.16 -2.00 -4.47
C LEU A 88 -4.05 -1.15 -3.85
N ALA A 89 -2.95 -1.76 -3.39
CA ALA A 89 -1.80 -1.04 -2.85
C ALA A 89 -1.18 -0.09 -3.89
N VAL A 90 -1.06 -0.51 -5.16
CA VAL A 90 -0.59 0.38 -6.24
C VAL A 90 -1.50 1.60 -6.36
N VAL A 91 -2.81 1.42 -6.40
CA VAL A 91 -3.77 2.54 -6.49
C VAL A 91 -3.64 3.48 -5.30
N LEU A 92 -3.55 2.94 -4.08
CA LEU A 92 -3.41 3.74 -2.85
C LEU A 92 -2.12 4.56 -2.82
N PHE A 93 -0.98 3.96 -3.19
CA PHE A 93 0.30 4.68 -3.20
C PHE A 93 0.41 5.66 -4.37
N VAL A 94 -0.13 5.36 -5.55
CA VAL A 94 -0.21 6.33 -6.65
C VAL A 94 -1.07 7.52 -6.25
N GLY A 95 -2.22 7.27 -5.62
CA GLY A 95 -3.07 8.32 -5.06
C GLY A 95 -2.32 9.18 -4.03
N THR A 96 -1.57 8.55 -3.13
CA THR A 96 -0.79 9.27 -2.11
C THR A 96 0.37 10.06 -2.73
N LEU A 97 1.09 9.48 -3.69
CA LEU A 97 2.19 10.14 -4.40
C LEU A 97 1.71 11.33 -5.23
N SER A 98 0.45 11.32 -5.69
CA SER A 98 -0.15 12.46 -6.41
C SER A 98 -0.15 13.75 -5.57
N PHE A 99 -0.11 13.66 -4.24
CA PHE A 99 0.00 14.81 -3.34
C PHE A 99 1.30 15.59 -3.51
N LEU A 100 2.36 14.96 -4.04
CA LEU A 100 3.61 15.63 -4.36
C LEU A 100 3.40 16.76 -5.39
N PHE A 101 2.43 16.60 -6.29
CA PHE A 101 2.14 17.53 -7.37
C PHE A 101 0.91 18.40 -7.09
N THR A 102 -0.03 17.91 -6.26
CA THR A 102 -1.31 18.59 -6.03
C THR A 102 -1.35 19.39 -4.72
N THR A 103 -0.44 19.14 -3.77
CA THR A 103 -0.45 19.79 -2.45
C THR A 103 0.49 21.00 -2.40
N PRO A 104 -0.01 22.21 -2.06
CA PRO A 104 0.85 23.36 -1.79
C PRO A 104 1.76 23.14 -0.58
N GLY A 105 2.98 23.68 -0.58
CA GLY A 105 3.93 23.57 0.55
C GLY A 105 4.77 22.30 0.60
N ILE A 106 4.74 21.49 -0.47
CA ILE A 106 5.63 20.33 -0.63
C ILE A 106 7.09 20.77 -0.85
N VAL A 107 7.31 21.88 -1.55
CA VAL A 107 8.63 22.48 -1.73
C VAL A 107 8.85 23.51 -0.63
N ALA A 108 9.83 23.27 0.23
CA ALA A 108 10.19 24.19 1.31
C ALA A 108 11.02 25.36 0.78
N THR A 109 12.03 25.06 -0.04
CA THR A 109 12.94 26.04 -0.64
C THR A 109 13.46 25.52 -1.98
N TYR A 110 14.17 26.37 -2.71
CA TYR A 110 14.88 25.98 -3.93
C TYR A 110 16.39 26.15 -3.74
N ALA A 111 17.15 25.11 -4.07
CA ALA A 111 18.60 25.17 -4.17
C ALA A 111 18.96 25.31 -5.66
N GLY A 112 18.90 26.55 -6.18
CA GLY A 112 18.98 26.79 -7.63
C GLY A 112 17.75 26.19 -8.36
N PRO A 113 17.91 25.39 -9.42
CA PRO A 113 16.78 24.79 -10.14
C PRO A 113 16.16 23.59 -9.41
N LEU A 114 16.79 23.10 -8.32
CA LEU A 114 16.34 21.89 -7.63
C LEU A 114 15.38 22.23 -6.49
N PRO A 115 14.15 21.66 -6.49
CA PRO A 115 13.22 21.83 -5.38
C PRO A 115 13.67 21.03 -4.16
N VAL A 116 13.77 21.68 -3.01
CA VAL A 116 14.05 21.04 -1.72
C VAL A 116 12.71 20.73 -1.05
N LEU A 117 12.43 19.44 -0.89
CA LEU A 117 11.18 18.97 -0.30
C LEU A 117 11.13 19.25 1.20
N SER A 118 9.97 19.72 1.67
CA SER A 118 9.67 19.85 3.10
C SER A 118 9.74 18.49 3.79
N GLY A 119 10.17 18.45 5.06
CA GLY A 119 10.28 17.20 5.82
C GLY A 119 8.94 16.46 5.91
N MET A 120 7.86 17.19 6.19
CA MET A 120 6.48 16.74 6.00
C MET A 120 5.67 17.81 5.27
N PRO A 121 4.91 17.46 4.21
CA PRO A 121 4.71 16.10 3.68
C PRO A 121 5.75 15.64 2.66
N GLY A 122 6.59 16.53 2.10
CA GLY A 122 7.32 16.27 0.85
C GLY A 122 8.23 15.03 0.86
N GLN A 123 9.18 14.95 1.78
CA GLN A 123 10.12 13.82 1.86
C GLN A 123 9.42 12.50 2.23
N PHE A 124 8.37 12.57 3.05
CA PHE A 124 7.58 11.41 3.44
C PHE A 124 6.92 10.73 2.24
N LEU A 125 6.49 11.48 1.22
CA LEU A 125 5.83 10.94 0.03
C LEU A 125 6.79 10.19 -0.90
N LEU A 126 8.10 10.50 -0.87
CA LEU A 126 9.08 9.86 -1.76
C LEU A 126 9.19 8.35 -1.52
N LYS A 127 8.99 7.88 -0.28
CA LYS A 127 9.02 6.45 0.02
C LYS A 127 7.94 5.68 -0.74
N ASP A 128 6.83 6.34 -1.07
CA ASP A 128 5.70 5.69 -1.74
C ASP A 128 6.07 5.29 -3.17
N LEU A 129 7.05 5.97 -3.79
CA LEU A 129 7.61 5.53 -5.09
C LEU A 129 8.24 4.13 -4.99
N VAL A 130 9.00 3.88 -3.93
CA VAL A 130 9.60 2.56 -3.67
C VAL A 130 8.50 1.53 -3.38
N LEU A 131 7.49 1.91 -2.59
CA LEU A 131 6.37 1.03 -2.25
C LEU A 131 5.50 0.67 -3.46
N ILE A 132 5.33 1.59 -4.42
CA ILE A 132 4.69 1.29 -5.72
C ILE A 132 5.49 0.21 -6.46
N GLY A 133 6.82 0.36 -6.53
CA GLY A 133 7.70 -0.64 -7.15
C GLY A 133 7.56 -2.02 -6.50
N VAL A 134 7.54 -2.07 -5.16
CA VAL A 134 7.35 -3.32 -4.42
C VAL A 134 5.94 -3.88 -4.64
N ALA A 135 4.90 -3.05 -4.66
CA ALA A 135 3.52 -3.48 -4.88
C ALA A 135 3.30 -4.04 -6.30
N LEU A 136 3.91 -3.43 -7.32
CA LEU A 136 3.93 -3.96 -8.69
C LEU A 136 4.66 -5.30 -8.76
N TRP A 137 5.79 -5.42 -8.05
CA TRP A 137 6.50 -6.68 -7.96
C TRP A 137 5.67 -7.77 -7.25
N THR A 138 5.00 -7.46 -6.12
CA THR A 138 4.14 -8.43 -5.44
C THR A 138 2.93 -8.81 -6.27
N LEU A 139 2.38 -7.89 -7.07
CA LEU A 139 1.30 -8.15 -8.03
C LEU A 139 1.76 -9.17 -9.08
N GLY A 140 2.90 -8.94 -9.73
CA GLY A 140 3.47 -9.85 -10.72
C GLY A 140 3.71 -11.26 -10.17
N ASP A 141 4.37 -11.36 -9.01
CA ASP A 141 4.64 -12.64 -8.35
C ASP A 141 3.33 -13.36 -7.92
N SER A 142 2.30 -12.61 -7.55
CA SER A 142 0.97 -13.16 -7.22
C SER A 142 0.27 -13.75 -8.44
N LEU A 143 0.25 -13.01 -9.55
CA LEU A 143 -0.35 -13.46 -10.80
C LEU A 143 0.38 -14.69 -11.37
N GLU A 144 1.71 -14.70 -11.31
CA GLU A 144 2.50 -15.83 -11.78
C GLU A 144 2.21 -17.11 -10.99
N ALA A 145 2.17 -17.04 -9.65
CA ALA A 145 1.86 -18.22 -8.85
C ALA A 145 0.41 -18.68 -8.98
N ALA A 146 -0.53 -17.76 -9.20
CA ALA A 146 -1.91 -18.13 -9.51
C ALA A 146 -1.97 -18.94 -10.82
N ARG A 147 -1.30 -18.48 -11.88
CA ARG A 147 -1.21 -19.20 -13.15
C ARG A 147 -0.58 -20.58 -12.99
N ARG A 148 0.54 -20.69 -12.24
CA ARG A 148 1.22 -21.97 -11.99
C ARG A 148 0.32 -22.99 -11.30
N ARG A 149 -0.53 -22.57 -10.35
CA ARG A 149 -1.50 -23.45 -9.68
C ARG A 149 -2.61 -23.91 -10.60
N SER A 150 -3.18 -23.01 -11.40
CA SER A 150 -4.21 -23.38 -12.38
C SER A 150 -3.69 -24.39 -13.40
N SER A 151 -2.45 -24.21 -13.90
CA SER A 151 -1.81 -25.15 -14.83
C SER A 151 -1.41 -26.49 -14.19
N ALA A 152 -1.25 -26.55 -12.86
CA ALA A 152 -1.01 -27.80 -12.16
C ALA A 152 -2.33 -28.58 -11.99
N ALA A 153 -3.41 -27.88 -11.60
CA ALA A 153 -4.74 -28.46 -11.45
C ALA A 153 -5.29 -29.04 -12.76
N SER A 154 -5.02 -28.38 -13.90
CA SER A 154 -5.44 -28.89 -15.22
C SER A 154 -4.67 -30.13 -15.66
N ARG A 155 -3.43 -30.32 -15.21
CA ARG A 155 -2.59 -31.49 -15.51
C ARG A 155 -2.95 -32.72 -14.67
N SER A 156 -3.58 -32.54 -13.52
CA SER A 156 -4.07 -33.61 -12.65
C SER A 156 -5.51 -34.06 -12.92
N GLY A 157 -6.17 -33.51 -13.96
CA GLY A 157 -7.52 -33.91 -14.38
C GLY A 157 -7.58 -35.31 -15.02
N PRO A 158 -8.78 -35.89 -15.19
CA PRO A 158 -9.01 -37.33 -15.46
C PRO A 158 -8.37 -37.91 -16.75
N ALA A 159 -7.72 -37.11 -17.58
CA ALA A 159 -7.01 -37.55 -18.77
C ALA A 159 -5.77 -38.43 -18.47
N SER A 160 -5.29 -38.48 -17.23
CA SER A 160 -4.21 -39.40 -16.82
C SER A 160 -4.70 -40.81 -16.42
N ALA A 161 -6.01 -41.05 -16.37
CA ALA A 161 -6.59 -42.34 -15.97
C ALA A 161 -6.91 -43.29 -17.14
N VAL A 162 -6.51 -42.94 -18.37
CA VAL A 162 -6.79 -43.72 -19.60
C VAL A 162 -5.49 -44.17 -20.30
N ARG A 163 -4.37 -44.23 -19.58
CA ARG A 163 -3.11 -44.86 -20.03
C ARG A 163 -2.66 -45.87 -19.01
#